data_AF-A0A430KVB3-F1
#
_entry.id   AF-A0A430KVB3-F1
#
_cell.length_a   1.000
_cell.length_b   1.000
_cell.length_c   1.000
_cell.angle_alpha   90.00
_cell.angle_beta   90.00
_cell.angle_gamma   90.00
#
_symmetry.space_group_name_H-M   'P 1'
#
loop_
_entity.id
_entity.type
_entity.pdbx_description
1 polymer ?
#
loop_
_entity_poly.entity_id
_entity_poly.type
_entity_poly.pdbx_seq_one_letter_code
_entity_poly.pdbx_strand_id
1 'polypeptide(L)'
;MILKRFAELPALETEPGTDCSFISHSPFGEPLLTVVYATKRDFLSVPKTYTAVQFKGSEAVPLEFHSVSRKDYLEQMEMATSWFKSGVYEIEQTKDYSIVMLLTNDRALEVIFTEFKLLEEGYHSVDSQAALIARITG
;
A
#
# COMPACT_ATOMS: atom_id res chain seq x y z
N MET A 1 6.64 1.88 16.72
CA MET A 1 5.74 3.03 16.47
C MET A 1 6.60 4.18 15.96
N ILE A 2 6.52 4.50 14.67
CA ILE A 2 7.13 5.72 14.10
C ILE A 2 6.00 6.44 13.39
N LEU A 3 5.45 7.49 14.02
CA LEU A 3 4.58 8.43 13.32
C LEU A 3 5.46 9.14 12.29
N LYS A 4 5.21 8.92 11.01
CA LYS A 4 5.75 9.76 9.94
C LYS A 4 4.62 10.63 9.41
N ARG A 5 4.90 11.88 9.05
CA ARG A 5 3.98 12.70 8.25
C ARG A 5 4.18 12.42 6.78
N PHE A 6 3.23 12.83 5.93
CA PHE A 6 3.34 12.66 4.48
C PHE A 6 4.67 13.21 3.90
N ALA A 7 5.13 14.34 4.44
CA ALA A 7 6.41 14.98 4.09
C ALA A 7 7.65 14.22 4.61
N GLU A 8 7.47 13.28 5.53
CA GLU A 8 8.53 12.48 6.17
C GLU A 8 8.55 11.04 5.61
N LEU A 9 7.61 10.71 4.72
CA LEU A 9 7.64 9.47 3.98
C LEU A 9 8.85 9.49 3.04
N PRO A 10 9.67 8.44 3.04
CA PRO A 10 10.78 8.36 2.10
C PRO A 10 10.27 8.36 0.66
N ALA A 11 11.06 8.97 -0.22
CA ALA A 11 10.74 9.08 -1.65
C ALA A 11 10.60 7.72 -2.34
N LEU A 12 11.16 6.65 -1.80
CA LEU A 12 10.94 5.28 -2.24
C LEU A 12 11.37 4.34 -1.12
N GLU A 13 10.44 3.63 -0.49
CA GLU A 13 10.77 2.50 0.39
C GLU A 13 10.48 1.22 -0.40
N THR A 14 11.54 0.68 -1.01
CA THR A 14 11.56 -0.61 -1.68
C THR A 14 12.38 -1.56 -0.83
N GLU A 15 11.73 -2.46 -0.11
CA GLU A 15 12.44 -3.57 0.51
C GLU A 15 12.70 -4.67 -0.53
N PRO A 16 13.96 -5.07 -0.77
CA PRO A 16 14.27 -6.13 -1.72
C PRO A 16 13.56 -7.45 -1.34
N GLY A 17 12.81 -8.02 -2.28
CA GLY A 17 12.13 -9.31 -2.10
C GLY A 17 10.71 -9.24 -1.55
N THR A 18 10.16 -8.04 -1.31
CA THR A 18 8.74 -7.89 -0.91
C THR A 18 7.82 -7.79 -2.12
N ASP A 19 6.58 -8.25 -1.93
CA ASP A 19 5.51 -8.13 -2.92
C ASP A 19 4.88 -6.72 -2.93
N CYS A 20 5.52 -5.73 -2.30
CA CYS A 20 4.98 -4.39 -2.08
C CYS A 20 6.06 -3.30 -2.22
N SER A 21 5.76 -2.25 -2.98
CA SER A 21 6.59 -1.04 -3.10
C SER A 21 5.72 0.20 -2.98
N PHE A 22 6.28 1.30 -2.47
CA PHE A 22 5.54 2.57 -2.40
C PHE A 22 6.44 3.80 -2.55
N ILE A 23 5.81 4.89 -2.95
CA ILE A 23 6.42 6.20 -3.18
C ILE A 23 5.47 7.31 -2.75
N SER A 24 6.02 8.24 -1.97
CA SER A 24 5.41 9.56 -1.75
C SER A 24 5.90 10.51 -2.85
N HIS A 25 4.98 11.12 -3.60
CA HIS A 25 5.28 12.05 -4.68
C HIS A 25 4.19 13.11 -4.83
N SER A 26 4.49 14.20 -5.56
CA SER A 26 3.56 15.33 -5.71
C SER A 26 3.34 15.72 -7.17
N PRO A 27 2.67 14.88 -7.99
CA PRO A 27 2.43 15.21 -9.38
C PRO A 27 1.49 16.40 -9.45
N PHE A 28 1.85 17.42 -10.23
CA PHE A 28 1.10 18.67 -10.35
C PHE A 28 0.85 19.41 -9.02
N GLY A 29 1.67 19.15 -8.00
CA GLY A 29 1.56 19.79 -6.68
C GLY A 29 0.58 19.12 -5.70
N GLU A 30 -0.05 18.00 -6.07
CA GLU A 30 -0.92 17.26 -5.15
C GLU A 30 -0.14 16.15 -4.42
N PRO A 31 -0.08 16.12 -3.07
CA PRO A 31 0.61 15.05 -2.35
C PRO A 31 -0.10 13.70 -2.54
N LEU A 32 0.56 12.74 -3.18
CA LEU A 32 0.07 11.38 -3.45
C LEU A 32 1.02 10.30 -2.93
N LEU A 33 0.47 9.34 -2.19
CA LEU A 33 1.16 8.11 -1.81
C LEU A 33 0.67 7.03 -2.75
N THR A 34 1.56 6.51 -3.59
CA THR A 34 1.25 5.40 -4.49
C THR A 34 1.86 4.13 -3.92
N VAL A 35 1.02 3.14 -3.66
CA VAL A 35 1.41 1.81 -3.18
C VAL A 35 1.09 0.80 -4.27
N VAL A 36 2.04 -0.08 -4.59
CA VAL A 36 1.86 -1.16 -5.55
C VAL A 36 2.14 -2.48 -4.86
N TYR A 37 1.19 -3.41 -4.93
CA TYR A 37 1.27 -4.70 -4.25
C TYR A 37 0.84 -5.87 -5.15
N ALA A 38 1.44 -7.04 -4.95
CA ALA A 38 1.12 -8.24 -5.73
C ALA A 38 -0.24 -8.81 -5.32
N THR A 39 -1.14 -8.99 -6.29
CA THR A 39 -2.49 -9.53 -6.08
C THR A 39 -2.64 -10.98 -6.52
N LYS A 40 -1.78 -11.47 -7.41
CA LYS A 40 -1.73 -12.88 -7.83
C LYS A 40 -0.31 -13.41 -7.85
N ARG A 41 -0.12 -14.58 -7.22
CA ARG A 41 1.06 -15.42 -7.38
C ARG A 41 0.72 -16.52 -8.38
N ASP A 42 0.98 -16.29 -9.66
CA ASP A 42 1.08 -17.41 -10.59
C ASP A 42 2.36 -18.16 -10.26
N PHE A 43 2.22 -19.35 -9.65
CA PHE A 43 3.32 -20.21 -9.21
C PHE A 43 4.22 -20.68 -10.37
N LEU A 44 3.89 -20.37 -11.62
CA LEU A 44 4.52 -20.92 -12.82
C LEU A 44 4.99 -19.87 -13.84
N SER A 45 4.70 -18.57 -13.68
CA SER A 45 5.09 -17.57 -14.68
C SER A 45 5.44 -16.23 -14.05
N VAL A 46 6.70 -15.84 -14.20
CA VAL A 46 7.07 -14.43 -14.30
C VAL A 46 6.36 -13.91 -15.55
N PRO A 47 5.50 -12.87 -15.49
CA PRO A 47 5.44 -11.81 -14.47
C PRO A 47 4.29 -11.93 -13.45
N LYS A 48 4.49 -11.41 -12.23
CA LYS A 48 3.42 -11.29 -11.20
C LYS A 48 2.45 -10.16 -11.60
N THR A 49 1.19 -10.28 -11.20
CA THR A 49 0.21 -9.19 -11.32
C THR A 49 0.25 -8.32 -10.07
N TYR A 50 0.44 -7.03 -10.28
CA TYR A 50 0.38 -6.01 -9.24
C TYR A 50 -0.82 -5.09 -9.42
N THR A 51 -1.31 -4.57 -8.31
CA THR A 51 -2.37 -3.57 -8.23
C THR A 51 -1.83 -2.31 -7.57
N ALA A 52 -2.26 -1.15 -8.05
CA ALA A 52 -1.85 0.14 -7.53
C ALA A 52 -2.97 0.77 -6.68
N VAL A 53 -2.60 1.40 -5.57
CA VAL A 53 -3.50 2.18 -4.73
C VAL A 53 -2.89 3.55 -4.59
N GLN A 54 -3.70 4.57 -4.81
CA GLN A 54 -3.28 5.95 -4.63
C GLN A 54 -4.04 6.55 -3.46
N PHE A 55 -3.30 7.01 -2.46
CA PHE A 55 -3.83 7.73 -1.33
C PHE A 55 -3.54 9.20 -1.54
N LYS A 56 -4.60 10.02 -1.53
CA LYS A 56 -4.47 11.47 -1.60
C LYS A 56 -4.21 11.99 -0.19
N GLY A 57 -3.07 12.63 -0.02
CA GLY A 57 -2.68 13.26 1.24
C GLY A 57 -3.34 14.62 1.41
N SER A 58 -3.47 15.03 2.67
CA SER A 58 -3.64 16.42 3.08
C SER A 58 -2.52 16.73 4.05
N GLU A 59 -1.87 17.89 3.94
CA GLU A 59 -0.80 18.30 4.88
C GLU A 59 -1.29 18.33 6.34
N ALA A 60 -2.60 18.44 6.55
CA ALA A 60 -3.24 18.48 7.85
C ALA A 60 -3.49 17.11 8.49
N VAL A 61 -3.47 16.02 7.70
CA VAL A 61 -3.78 14.67 8.19
C VAL A 61 -2.50 13.85 8.28
N PRO A 62 -2.14 13.35 9.48
CA PRO A 62 -0.96 12.52 9.64
C PRO A 62 -1.16 11.20 8.87
N LEU A 63 -0.23 10.88 7.98
CA LEU A 63 -0.20 9.58 7.32
C LEU A 63 0.61 8.63 8.18
N GLU A 64 -0.06 7.91 9.08
CA GLU A 64 0.61 6.84 9.81
C GLU A 64 0.82 5.64 8.90
N PHE A 65 2.03 5.10 8.95
CA PHE A 65 2.44 3.94 8.17
C PHE A 65 2.92 2.85 9.12
N HIS A 66 2.12 1.81 9.27
CA HIS A 66 2.46 0.67 10.11
C HIS A 66 2.76 -0.53 9.23
N SER A 67 4.04 -0.83 9.03
CA SER A 67 4.46 -2.08 8.40
C SER A 67 4.73 -3.13 9.46
N VAL A 68 3.88 -4.15 9.44
CA VAL A 68 3.95 -5.29 10.36
C VAL A 68 3.85 -6.56 9.56
N SER A 69 4.38 -7.66 10.10
CA SER A 69 4.20 -8.95 9.44
C SER A 69 2.70 -9.23 9.36
N ARG A 70 2.26 -9.79 8.22
CA ARG A 70 0.85 -10.14 8.01
C ARG A 70 0.32 -10.99 9.16
N LYS A 71 1.14 -11.96 9.61
CA LYS A 71 0.77 -12.90 10.67
C LYS A 71 0.54 -12.16 11.98
N ASP A 72 1.50 -11.36 12.41
CA ASP A 72 1.42 -10.67 13.70
C ASP A 72 0.27 -9.66 13.71
N TYR A 73 0.04 -8.96 12.59
CA TYR A 73 -1.07 -8.02 12.47
C TYR A 73 -2.44 -8.71 12.57
N LEU A 74 -2.64 -9.80 11.82
CA LEU A 74 -3.89 -10.56 11.89
C LEU A 74 -4.10 -11.20 13.27
N GLU A 75 -3.03 -11.62 13.96
CA GLU A 75 -3.11 -12.08 15.36
C GLU A 75 -3.53 -10.96 16.31
N GLN A 76 -2.97 -9.76 16.15
CA GLN A 76 -3.33 -8.59 16.97
C GLN A 76 -4.78 -8.15 16.80
N MET A 77 -5.34 -8.28 15.59
CA MET A 77 -6.75 -7.98 15.33
C MET A 77 -7.71 -9.10 15.75
N GLU A 78 -7.21 -10.19 16.35
CA GLU A 78 -7.99 -11.42 16.60
C GLU A 78 -8.58 -12.04 15.31
N MET A 79 -7.97 -11.72 14.17
CA MET A 79 -8.35 -12.14 12.82
C MET A 79 -7.39 -13.19 12.24
N ALA A 80 -6.56 -13.84 13.06
CA ALA A 80 -5.55 -14.81 12.61
C ALA A 80 -6.12 -15.97 11.78
N THR A 81 -7.38 -16.34 12.02
CA THR A 81 -8.11 -17.40 11.31
C THR A 81 -8.91 -16.89 10.11
N SER A 82 -8.86 -15.58 9.81
CA SER A 82 -9.66 -14.95 8.75
C SER A 82 -9.18 -15.31 7.33
N TRP A 83 -10.12 -15.33 6.39
CA TRP A 83 -9.88 -15.57 4.96
C TRP A 83 -9.46 -14.31 4.18
N PHE A 84 -8.86 -13.30 4.83
CA PHE A 84 -8.43 -12.11 4.09
C PHE A 84 -7.39 -12.50 3.04
N LYS A 85 -7.60 -12.03 1.81
CA LYS A 85 -6.62 -12.20 0.73
C LYS A 85 -5.74 -10.96 0.69
N SER A 86 -4.71 -10.99 -0.15
CA SER A 86 -3.97 -9.77 -0.44
C SER A 86 -4.91 -8.78 -1.11
N GLY A 87 -5.00 -7.56 -0.58
CA GLY A 87 -6.06 -6.63 -0.93
C GLY A 87 -6.08 -5.41 -0.04
N VAL A 88 -6.93 -4.46 -0.42
CA VAL A 88 -7.16 -3.22 0.33
C VAL A 88 -8.49 -3.34 1.07
N TYR A 89 -8.47 -3.06 2.36
CA TYR A 89 -9.59 -3.20 3.27
C TYR A 89 -9.75 -1.91 4.06
N GLU A 90 -10.95 -1.33 4.03
CA GLU A 90 -11.28 -0.21 4.91
C GLU A 90 -11.56 -0.75 6.31
N ILE A 91 -10.81 -0.26 7.30
CA ILE A 91 -10.98 -0.63 8.71
C ILE A 91 -11.92 0.34 9.39
N GLU A 92 -11.70 1.64 9.16
CA GLU A 92 -12.47 2.71 9.79
C GLU A 92 -12.65 3.87 8.80
N GLN A 93 -13.84 4.44 8.80
CA GLN A 93 -14.13 5.67 8.08
C GLN A 93 -14.75 6.68 9.03
N THR A 94 -14.09 7.83 9.16
CA THR A 94 -14.60 8.99 9.88
C THR A 94 -14.98 10.09 8.88
N LYS A 95 -15.46 11.23 9.41
CA LYS A 95 -15.77 12.40 8.57
C LYS A 95 -14.51 13.04 7.95
N ASP A 96 -13.37 12.91 8.62
CA ASP A 96 -12.16 13.67 8.31
C ASP A 96 -11.02 12.80 7.75
N TYR A 97 -11.03 11.49 8.05
CA TYR A 97 -10.04 10.53 7.59
C TYR A 97 -10.61 9.10 7.51
N SER A 98 -9.96 8.25 6.72
CA SER A 98 -10.16 6.81 6.69
C SER A 98 -8.88 6.08 7.07
N ILE A 99 -9.04 4.94 7.73
CA ILE A 99 -7.98 3.97 8.03
C ILE A 99 -8.18 2.78 7.10
N VAL A 100 -7.17 2.49 6.29
CA VAL A 100 -7.16 1.34 5.39
C VAL A 100 -6.02 0.41 5.74
N MET A 101 -6.32 -0.88 5.78
CA MET A 101 -5.34 -1.95 5.75
C MET A 101 -5.10 -2.40 4.31
N LEU A 102 -3.86 -2.27 3.86
CA LEU A 102 -3.36 -2.96 2.69
C LEU A 102 -2.66 -4.24 3.15
N LEU A 103 -3.30 -5.36 2.86
CA LEU A 103 -2.78 -6.68 3.16
C LEU A 103 -2.06 -7.22 1.94
N THR A 104 -0.82 -7.63 2.12
CA THR A 104 -0.03 -8.35 1.11
C THR A 104 0.16 -9.80 1.53
N ASN A 105 0.98 -10.55 0.81
CA ASN A 105 1.24 -11.95 1.15
C ASN A 105 2.03 -12.08 2.46
N ASP A 106 2.93 -11.14 2.73
CA ASP A 106 3.90 -11.18 3.82
C ASP A 106 3.72 -10.05 4.84
N ARG A 107 3.08 -8.94 4.45
CA ARG A 107 2.92 -7.74 5.29
C ARG A 107 1.48 -7.24 5.36
N ALA A 108 1.17 -6.60 6.49
CA ALA A 108 0.04 -5.69 6.61
C ALA A 108 0.58 -4.27 6.68
N LEU A 109 -0.14 -3.37 6.01
CA LEU A 109 0.16 -1.94 5.92
C LEU A 109 -1.08 -1.18 6.35
N GLU A 110 -1.05 -0.56 7.51
CA GLU A 110 -2.11 0.35 7.93
C GLU A 110 -1.77 1.77 7.49
N VAL A 111 -2.71 2.43 6.82
CA VAL A 111 -2.57 3.76 6.23
C VAL A 111 -3.75 4.62 6.66
N ILE A 112 -3.45 5.76 7.29
CA ILE A 112 -4.43 6.81 7.60
C ILE A 112 -4.36 7.91 6.54
N PHE A 113 -5.49 8.28 5.94
CA PHE A 113 -5.51 9.24 4.84
C PHE A 113 -6.88 9.95 4.73
N THR A 114 -6.95 11.02 3.94
CA THR A 114 -8.21 11.79 3.72
C THR A 114 -9.09 11.20 2.62
N GLU A 115 -8.49 10.79 1.50
CA GLU A 115 -9.20 10.14 0.40
C GLU A 115 -8.27 9.09 -0.25
N PHE A 116 -8.83 7.97 -0.69
CA PHE A 116 -8.10 6.98 -1.47
C PHE A 116 -8.83 6.63 -2.76
N LYS A 117 -8.04 6.29 -3.76
CA LYS A 117 -8.50 5.76 -5.02
C LYS A 117 -7.80 4.44 -5.27
N LEU A 118 -8.57 3.36 -5.25
CA LEU A 118 -8.10 2.06 -5.73
C LEU A 118 -8.03 2.10 -7.26
N LEU A 119 -6.85 1.84 -7.80
CA LEU A 119 -6.64 1.74 -9.24
C LEU A 119 -6.30 0.29 -9.57
N GLU A 120 -7.33 -0.48 -9.87
CA GLU A 120 -7.21 -1.86 -10.33
C GLU A 120 -6.74 -1.89 -11.79
N GLU A 121 -5.50 -1.47 -12.02
CA GLU A 121 -4.80 -1.71 -13.27
C GLU A 121 -3.80 -2.85 -13.02
N GLY A 122 -3.87 -3.88 -13.87
CA GLY A 122 -3.02 -5.06 -13.75
C GLY A 122 -1.64 -4.78 -14.33
N TYR A 123 -0.64 -4.54 -13.49
CA TYR A 123 0.74 -4.41 -13.93
C TYR A 123 1.40 -5.79 -13.94
N HIS A 124 1.82 -6.25 -15.11
CA HIS A 124 2.61 -7.46 -15.25
C HIS A 124 4.09 -7.10 -15.20
N SER A 125 4.76 -7.40 -14.09
CA SER A 125 6.16 -7.02 -13.89
C SER A 125 6.96 -8.08 -13.13
N VAL A 126 8.28 -7.98 -13.25
CA VAL A 126 9.23 -8.89 -12.58
C VAL A 126 9.28 -8.66 -11.07
N ASP A 127 9.07 -7.42 -10.63
CA ASP A 127 9.02 -6.99 -9.23
C ASP A 127 8.07 -5.80 -9.02
N SER A 128 7.80 -5.47 -7.75
CA SER A 128 6.90 -4.39 -7.33
C SER A 128 7.44 -3.00 -7.68
N GLN A 129 8.77 -2.86 -7.80
CA GLN A 129 9.42 -1.59 -8.14
C GLN A 129 9.21 -1.25 -9.62
N ALA A 130 9.38 -2.22 -10.52
CA ALA A 130 9.12 -2.07 -11.95
C ALA A 130 7.64 -1.73 -12.21
N ALA A 131 6.72 -2.40 -11.49
CA ALA A 131 5.29 -2.07 -11.54
C ALA A 131 5.00 -0.65 -11.03
N LEU A 132 5.66 -0.22 -9.95
CA LEU A 132 5.52 1.12 -9.41
C LEU A 132 6.03 2.19 -10.37
N ILE A 133 7.21 1.99 -10.97
CA ILE A 133 7.77 2.90 -11.97
C ILE A 133 6.82 2.99 -13.18
N ALA A 134 6.35 1.85 -13.70
CA ALA A 134 5.41 1.83 -14.82
C ALA A 134 4.13 2.64 -14.53
N ARG A 135 3.61 2.56 -13.29
CA ARG A 135 2.45 3.36 -12.85
C ARG A 135 2.71 4.86 -12.84
N ILE A 136 3.88 5.31 -12.37
CA ILE A 136 4.17 6.75 -12.20
C ILE A 136 4.73 7.41 -13.46
N THR A 137 5.28 6.63 -14.39
CA THR A 137 5.81 7.15 -15.67
C THR A 137 4.83 7.05 -16.84
N GLY A 138 3.77 6.23 -16.71
CA GLY A 138 2.69 6.10 -17.69
C GLY A 138 1.54 7.07 -17.43
#